data_AF-A0A1J6KL25-F1
#
_entry.id   AF-A0A1J6KL25-F1
#
_cell.length_a   1.000
_cell.length_b   1.000
_cell.length_c   1.000
_cell.angle_alpha   90.00
_cell.angle_beta   90.00
_cell.angle_gamma   90.00
#
_symmetry.space_group_name_H-M   'P 1'
#
loop_
_entity.id
_entity.type
_entity.pdbx_description
1 polymer ?
#
loop_
_entity_poly.entity_id
_entity_poly.type
_entity_poly.pdbx_seq_one_letter_code
_entity_poly.pdbx_strand_id
1 'polypeptide(L)'
;MENILSAVENPKEFTKLDRFDGSNFTRWKDKMIFLLTAPKIFYVLDPQLPAFPEPTAEDSDEVKATRKKREDDELLCRGHILNTLTDRLYDLYQNLKSPRVIWTALQSAYENE
;
A
#
# COMPACT_ATOMS: atom_id res chain seq x y z
N MET A 1 46.47 5.17 10.31
CA MET A 1 45.25 5.33 11.12
C MET A 1 44.88 6.79 10.93
N GLU A 2 43.80 7.18 10.27
CA GLU A 2 42.44 6.63 10.21
C GLU A 2 41.82 6.83 8.80
N ASN A 3 40.89 5.94 8.45
CA ASN A 3 40.15 5.90 7.19
C ASN A 3 39.15 7.07 7.10
N ILE A 4 39.38 8.01 6.17
CA ILE A 4 38.34 8.94 5.70
C ILE A 4 37.86 8.41 4.34
N LEU A 5 37.08 7.33 4.36
CA LEU A 5 36.38 6.80 3.18
C LEU A 5 35.31 5.82 3.68
N SER A 6 34.15 6.35 4.08
CA SER A 6 32.81 5.79 3.87
C SER A 6 31.80 6.47 4.79
N ALA A 7 31.61 7.78 4.63
CA ALA A 7 30.25 8.30 4.76
C ALA A 7 29.52 7.87 3.49
N VAL A 8 29.25 6.57 3.38
CA VAL A 8 28.26 6.07 2.43
C VAL A 8 26.97 6.72 2.91
N GLU A 9 26.50 7.68 2.11
CA GLU A 9 25.14 8.20 2.13
C GLU A 9 24.21 7.05 2.54
N ASN A 10 23.57 7.13 3.71
CA ASN A 10 22.59 6.12 4.13
C ASN A 10 21.36 6.28 3.22
N PRO A 11 21.13 5.43 2.20
CA PRO A 11 20.03 5.65 1.25
C PRO A 11 18.69 5.10 1.80
N LYS A 12 18.54 4.97 3.12
CA LYS A 12 17.52 4.11 3.74
C LYS A 12 16.79 4.69 4.96
N GLU A 13 16.72 6.00 5.09
CA GLU A 13 15.58 6.59 5.80
C GLU A 13 14.59 7.14 4.75
N PHE A 14 13.97 6.22 3.99
CA PHE A 14 12.61 6.52 3.58
C PHE A 14 11.84 6.68 4.88
N THR A 15 11.41 7.92 5.16
CA THR A 15 10.68 8.34 6.35
C THR A 15 9.71 7.24 6.76
N LYS A 16 10.05 6.50 7.83
CA LYS A 16 9.17 5.47 8.35
C LYS A 16 7.90 6.18 8.79
N LEU A 17 6.81 5.94 8.09
CA LEU A 17 5.51 6.48 8.45
C LEU A 17 5.20 6.04 9.90
N ASP A 18 4.79 6.99 10.73
CA ASP A 18 4.30 6.68 12.08
C ASP A 18 3.19 5.63 11.99
N ARG A 19 3.16 4.68 12.92
CA ARG A 19 2.11 3.67 12.93
C ARG A 19 0.77 4.32 13.29
N PHE A 20 -0.24 4.10 12.48
CA PHE A 20 -1.62 4.48 12.74
C PHE A 20 -2.21 3.64 13.86
N ASP A 21 -2.66 4.31 14.91
CA ASP A 21 -3.22 3.71 16.12
C ASP A 21 -4.75 3.89 16.24
N GLY A 22 -5.37 4.57 15.29
CA GLY A 22 -6.75 5.04 15.37
C GLY A 22 -6.86 6.48 15.87
N SER A 23 -5.87 7.32 15.56
CA SER A 23 -5.93 8.76 15.80
C SER A 23 -5.33 9.53 14.63
N ASN A 24 -5.78 10.78 14.45
CA ASN A 24 -5.28 11.68 13.41
C ASN A 24 -5.40 11.08 11.99
N PHE A 25 -6.49 10.36 11.71
CA PHE A 25 -6.69 9.64 10.45
C PHE A 25 -6.42 10.48 9.20
N THR A 26 -6.91 11.72 9.13
CA THR A 26 -6.68 12.61 7.97
C THR A 26 -5.19 12.79 7.67
N ARG A 27 -4.36 12.99 8.70
CA ARG A 27 -2.90 13.16 8.54
C ARG A 27 -2.24 11.85 8.10
N TRP A 28 -2.64 10.72 8.69
CA TRP A 28 -2.13 9.41 8.27
C TRP A 28 -2.53 9.10 6.82
N LYS A 29 -3.78 9.37 6.45
CA LYS A 29 -4.34 9.17 5.11
C LYS A 29 -3.55 9.96 4.07
N ASP A 30 -3.28 11.25 4.30
CA ASP A 30 -2.50 12.09 3.37
C ASP A 30 -1.08 11.55 3.17
N LYS A 31 -0.39 11.16 4.26
CA LYS A 31 0.94 10.55 4.18
C LYS A 31 0.90 9.20 3.44
N MET A 32 -0.14 8.39 3.65
CA MET A 32 -0.31 7.10 2.96
C MET A 32 -0.57 7.30 1.45
N ILE A 33 -1.41 8.26 1.06
CA ILE A 33 -1.63 8.61 -0.35
C ILE A 33 -0.30 8.99 -1.01
N PHE A 34 0.51 9.83 -0.36
CA PHE A 34 1.84 10.19 -0.86
C PHE A 34 2.74 8.95 -1.02
N LEU A 35 2.79 8.08 0.00
CA LEU A 35 3.59 6.85 -0.03
C LEU A 35 3.21 5.91 -1.18
N LEU A 36 1.91 5.75 -1.47
CA LEU A 36 1.40 4.89 -2.55
C LEU A 36 1.51 5.54 -3.93
N THR A 37 1.58 6.88 -4.00
CA THR A 37 1.70 7.61 -5.27
C THR A 37 3.12 7.52 -5.84
N ALA A 38 4.16 7.54 -4.99
CA ALA A 38 5.55 7.42 -5.43
C ALA A 38 5.83 6.16 -6.29
N PRO A 39 5.42 4.94 -5.89
CA PRO A 39 5.51 3.75 -6.74
C PRO A 39 4.38 3.64 -7.78
N LYS A 40 3.47 4.61 -7.87
CA LYS A 40 2.31 4.64 -8.78
C LYS A 40 1.30 3.50 -8.57
N ILE A 41 1.11 3.06 -7.33
CA ILE A 41 0.17 1.98 -6.99
C ILE A 41 -1.12 2.48 -6.36
N PHE A 42 -1.26 3.78 -6.08
CA PHE A 42 -2.48 4.34 -5.46
C PHE A 42 -3.76 4.03 -6.26
N TYR A 43 -3.67 3.86 -7.58
CA TYR A 43 -4.81 3.55 -8.44
C TYR A 43 -5.55 2.26 -8.04
N VAL A 44 -4.89 1.29 -7.37
CA VAL A 44 -5.54 0.03 -6.96
C VAL A 44 -6.62 0.23 -5.90
N LEU A 45 -6.65 1.40 -5.25
CA LEU A 45 -7.65 1.77 -4.25
C LEU A 45 -8.88 2.45 -4.86
N ASP A 46 -8.88 2.76 -6.15
CA ASP A 46 -10.00 3.44 -6.81
C ASP A 46 -11.28 2.56 -6.76
N PRO A 47 -12.39 3.08 -6.20
CA PRO A 47 -13.66 2.37 -6.19
C PRO A 47 -14.20 2.07 -7.59
N GLN A 48 -13.80 2.86 -8.60
CA GLN A 48 -14.21 2.68 -10.00
C GLN A 48 -13.26 1.77 -10.80
N LEU A 49 -12.19 1.27 -10.19
CA LEU A 49 -11.27 0.34 -10.86
C LEU A 49 -12.04 -0.94 -11.24
N PRO A 50 -12.15 -1.28 -12.55
CA PRO A 50 -12.84 -2.49 -12.99
C PRO A 50 -12.18 -3.73 -12.39
N ALA A 51 -12.93 -4.81 -12.18
CA ALA A 51 -12.33 -6.11 -11.92
C ALA A 51 -11.52 -6.57 -13.14
N PHE A 52 -10.43 -7.30 -12.93
CA PHE A 52 -9.86 -8.05 -14.05
C PHE A 52 -10.82 -9.20 -14.42
N PRO A 53 -11.08 -9.44 -15.72
CA PRO A 53 -11.80 -10.64 -16.13
C PRO A 53 -11.03 -11.90 -15.70
N GLU A 54 -11.72 -13.01 -15.50
CA GLU A 54 -11.08 -14.28 -15.16
C GLU A 54 -10.02 -14.68 -16.20
N PRO A 55 -8.93 -15.36 -15.80
CA PRO A 55 -7.93 -15.84 -16.75
C PRO A 55 -8.54 -16.80 -17.77
N THR A 56 -8.27 -16.55 -19.04
CA THR A 56 -8.65 -17.46 -20.13
C THR A 56 -7.42 -18.02 -20.84
N ALA A 57 -7.56 -19.16 -21.52
CA ALA A 57 -6.46 -19.76 -22.26
C ALA A 57 -6.06 -18.89 -23.47
N GLU A 58 -7.01 -18.09 -23.96
CA GLU A 58 -6.91 -17.19 -25.10
C GLU A 58 -6.31 -15.82 -24.75
N ASP A 59 -6.06 -15.54 -23.46
CA ASP A 59 -5.44 -14.29 -23.01
C ASP A 59 -4.08 -14.10 -23.70
N SER A 60 -3.89 -12.94 -24.34
CA SER A 60 -2.60 -12.56 -24.89
C SER A 60 -1.56 -12.36 -23.78
N ASP A 61 -0.28 -12.40 -24.14
CA ASP A 61 0.80 -12.20 -23.19
C ASP A 61 0.75 -10.80 -22.55
N GLU A 62 0.27 -9.79 -23.29
CA GLU A 62 0.03 -8.44 -22.75
C GLU A 62 -1.07 -8.42 -21.68
N VAL A 63 -2.17 -9.15 -21.88
CA VAL A 63 -3.25 -9.28 -20.89
C VAL A 63 -2.73 -9.95 -19.63
N LYS A 64 -1.98 -11.05 -19.77
CA LYS A 64 -1.35 -11.77 -18.64
C LYS A 64 -0.36 -10.89 -17.88
N ALA A 65 0.49 -10.15 -18.59
CA ALA A 65 1.45 -9.24 -17.97
C ALA A 65 0.77 -8.09 -17.22
N THR A 66 -0.31 -7.53 -17.78
CA THR A 66 -1.08 -6.45 -17.13
C THR A 66 -1.79 -6.95 -15.87
N ARG A 67 -2.40 -8.15 -15.93
CA ARG A 67 -3.01 -8.82 -14.78
C ARG A 67 -1.98 -9.04 -13.67
N LYS A 68 -0.84 -9.64 -14.00
CA LYS A 68 0.24 -9.91 -13.04
C LYS A 68 0.77 -8.63 -12.40
N LYS A 69 0.95 -7.58 -13.18
CA LYS A 69 1.35 -6.27 -12.67
C LYS A 69 0.35 -5.74 -11.64
N ARG A 70 -0.96 -5.83 -11.92
CA ARG A 70 -1.96 -5.38 -10.95
C ARG A 70 -1.96 -6.23 -9.69
N GLU A 71 -1.81 -7.54 -9.79
CA GLU A 71 -1.69 -8.43 -8.62
C GLU A 71 -0.50 -8.02 -7.74
N ASP A 72 0.63 -7.68 -8.36
CA ASP A 72 1.82 -7.18 -7.66
C ASP A 72 1.58 -5.81 -7.01
N ASP A 73 0.94 -4.88 -7.73
CA ASP A 73 0.58 -3.56 -7.22
C ASP A 73 -0.42 -3.65 -6.04
N GLU A 74 -1.40 -4.55 -6.12
CA GLU A 74 -2.37 -4.82 -5.06
C GLU A 74 -1.68 -5.42 -3.82
N LEU A 75 -0.77 -6.37 -4.01
CA LEU A 75 0.02 -6.96 -2.93
C LEU A 75 0.89 -5.90 -2.24
N LEU A 76 1.59 -5.08 -3.02
CA LEU A 76 2.45 -4.02 -2.52
C LEU A 76 1.64 -2.96 -1.77
N CYS A 77 0.52 -2.52 -2.33
CA CYS A 77 -0.37 -1.55 -1.69
C CYS A 77 -0.92 -2.08 -0.36
N ARG A 78 -1.38 -3.34 -0.35
CA ARG A 78 -1.85 -3.99 0.88
C ARG A 78 -0.74 -4.05 1.93
N GLY A 79 0.48 -4.41 1.52
CA GLY A 79 1.64 -4.45 2.40
C GLY A 79 1.94 -3.08 3.03
N HIS A 80 1.94 -2.01 2.23
CA HIS A 80 2.16 -0.65 2.73
C HIS A 80 1.09 -0.22 3.73
N ILE A 81 -0.20 -0.44 3.42
CA ILE A 81 -1.29 -0.08 4.34
C ILE A 81 -1.10 -0.81 5.67
N LEU A 82 -1.00 -2.14 5.64
CA LEU A 82 -0.90 -2.96 6.85
C LEU A 82 0.36 -2.65 7.67
N ASN A 83 1.51 -2.43 7.03
CA ASN A 83 2.77 -2.13 7.73
C ASN A 83 2.76 -0.79 8.47
N THR A 84 1.86 0.12 8.12
CA THR A 84 1.67 1.37 8.85
C THR A 84 0.63 1.27 9.95
N LEU A 85 -0.05 0.14 10.14
CA LEU A 85 -1.00 -0.03 11.24
C LEU A 85 -0.26 -0.45 12.51
N THR A 86 -0.77 -0.08 13.68
CA THR A 86 -0.41 -0.72 14.97
C THR A 86 -0.75 -2.21 14.98
N ASP A 87 -0.14 -3.00 15.87
CA ASP A 87 -0.34 -4.47 15.88
C ASP A 87 -1.81 -4.84 16.06
N ARG A 88 -2.52 -4.13 16.96
CA ARG A 88 -3.96 -4.30 17.16
C ARG A 88 -4.78 -4.09 15.89
N LEU A 89 -4.47 -3.05 15.12
CA LEU A 89 -5.20 -2.77 13.87
C LEU A 89 -4.76 -3.71 12.75
N TYR A 90 -3.47 -4.06 12.69
CA TYR A 90 -2.98 -5.08 11.77
C TYR A 90 -3.76 -6.38 11.95
N ASP A 91 -3.90 -6.86 13.19
CA ASP A 91 -4.61 -8.10 13.48
C ASP A 91 -6.08 -8.06 13.08
N LEU A 92 -6.71 -6.89 13.21
CA LEU A 92 -8.10 -6.67 12.80
C LEU A 92 -8.29 -6.73 11.28
N TYR A 93 -7.35 -6.18 10.51
CA TYR A 93 -7.51 -6.02 9.06
C TYR A 93 -6.73 -7.04 8.21
N GLN A 94 -5.75 -7.77 8.76
CA GLN A 94 -4.85 -8.66 8.00
C GLN A 94 -5.56 -9.74 7.18
N ASN A 95 -6.74 -10.19 7.60
CA ASN A 95 -7.47 -11.23 6.89
C ASN A 95 -8.15 -10.74 5.60
N LEU A 96 -8.31 -9.41 5.44
CA LEU A 96 -8.82 -8.81 4.23
C LEU A 96 -7.76 -8.89 3.12
N LYS A 97 -8.12 -9.52 2.00
CA LYS A 97 -7.18 -9.78 0.90
C LYS A 97 -7.04 -8.58 -0.05
N SER A 98 -8.11 -7.81 -0.23
CA SER A 98 -8.10 -6.65 -1.12
C SER A 98 -7.60 -5.40 -0.39
N PRO A 99 -6.57 -4.69 -0.90
CA PRO A 99 -6.13 -3.42 -0.33
C PRO A 99 -7.26 -2.38 -0.32
N ARG A 100 -8.11 -2.38 -1.36
CA ARG A 100 -9.28 -1.50 -1.45
C ARG A 100 -10.27 -1.73 -0.31
N VAL A 101 -10.54 -3.00 0.03
CA VAL A 101 -11.45 -3.33 1.15
C VAL A 101 -10.87 -2.85 2.48
N ILE A 102 -9.57 -3.02 2.71
CA ILE A 102 -8.89 -2.49 3.92
C ILE A 102 -9.02 -0.97 3.95
N TRP A 103 -8.69 -0.30 2.84
CA TRP A 103 -8.73 1.16 2.72
C TRP A 103 -10.13 1.71 3.01
N THR A 104 -11.17 1.19 2.37
CA THR A 104 -12.56 1.60 2.61
C THR A 104 -13.02 1.35 4.05
N ALA A 105 -12.59 0.25 4.66
CA ALA A 105 -12.93 -0.06 6.04
C ALA A 105 -12.26 0.92 7.02
N LEU A 106 -11.00 1.28 6.79
CA LEU A 106 -10.28 2.30 7.57
C LEU A 106 -10.95 3.67 7.44
N GLN A 107 -11.28 4.10 6.22
CA GLN A 107 -12.02 5.34 5.99
C GLN A 107 -13.36 5.32 6.75
N SER A 108 -14.16 4.27 6.56
CA SER A 108 -15.47 4.18 7.20
C SER A 108 -15.40 4.20 8.74
N ALA A 109 -14.32 3.64 9.32
CA ALA A 109 -14.12 3.61 10.76
C ALA A 109 -13.60 4.95 11.33
N TYR A 110 -12.83 5.71 10.55
CA TYR A 110 -11.96 6.76 11.11
C TYR A 110 -12.03 8.13 10.39
N GLU A 111 -12.78 8.28 9.30
CA GLU A 111 -12.90 9.56 8.56
C GLU A 111 -13.50 10.70 9.41
N ASN A 112 -14.23 10.37 10.49
CA ASN A 112 -14.84 11.32 11.43
C ASN A 112 -14.29 11.20 12.87
N GLU A 113 -13.07 10.67 13.04
CA GLU A 113 -12.34 10.71 14.33
C GLU A 113 -12.24 12.11 14.93
#